data_AF-A0A3M1YI36-F1
#
_entry.id   AF-A0A3M1YI36-F1
#
_cell.length_a   1.000
_cell.length_b   1.000
_cell.length_c   1.000
_cell.angle_alpha   90.00
_cell.angle_beta   90.00
_cell.angle_gamma   90.00
#
_symmetry.space_group_name_H-M   'P 1'
#
loop_
_entity.id
_entity.type
_entity.pdbx_description
1 polymer ?
#
loop_
_entity_poly.entity_id
_entity_poly.type
_entity_poly.pdbx_seq_one_letter_code
_entity_poly.pdbx_strand_id
1 'polypeptide(L)'
;MKAEVLRYFFKLTLGTLSLLLASQTLRAQIELKLAVAPDGKTYSVYARPDSTINPSTDTYTGTGQITLVVPNGFEYTNFQEISGDWNYQPPFVSIVKAPVENPSKDYISIGLNDDLPQIVYQAGQETLLFTFERVGSCLGEIYLIDNDTDPFAQLPNSAGTNPG
;
A
#
# COMPACT_ATOMS: atom_id res chain seq x y z
N MET A 1 7.10 43.63 -40.50
CA MET A 1 6.97 42.91 -39.21
C MET A 1 8.20 42.03 -39.06
N LYS A 2 9.00 42.26 -38.01
CA LYS A 2 10.44 41.95 -37.94
C LYS A 2 10.68 40.46 -37.61
N ALA A 3 11.68 39.84 -38.27
CA ALA A 3 12.12 38.45 -38.05
C ALA A 3 12.44 38.09 -36.58
N GLU A 4 12.72 39.10 -35.76
CA GLU A 4 12.87 39.02 -34.30
C GLU A 4 11.61 38.49 -33.58
N VAL A 5 10.41 38.89 -34.03
CA VAL A 5 9.14 38.48 -33.41
C VAL A 5 8.87 36.99 -33.64
N LEU A 6 9.18 36.49 -34.85
CA LEU A 6 9.01 35.09 -35.22
C LEU A 6 9.94 34.14 -34.43
N ARG A 7 11.15 34.59 -34.09
CA ARG A 7 12.09 33.85 -33.22
C ARG A 7 11.59 33.74 -31.77
N TYR A 8 10.93 34.76 -31.25
CA TYR A 8 10.30 34.70 -29.92
C TYR A 8 9.11 33.74 -29.89
N PHE A 9 8.25 33.76 -30.92
CA PHE A 9 7.15 32.80 -31.03
C PHE A 9 7.65 31.35 -31.09
N PHE A 10 8.71 31.07 -31.85
CA PHE A 10 9.27 29.71 -31.96
C PHE A 10 9.91 29.22 -30.64
N LYS A 11 10.53 30.10 -29.85
CA LYS A 11 11.05 29.79 -28.51
C LYS A 11 9.94 29.62 -27.47
N LEU A 12 8.85 30.39 -27.57
CA LEU A 12 7.70 30.30 -26.66
C LEU A 12 6.91 28.99 -26.87
N THR A 13 6.77 28.53 -28.13
CA THR A 13 6.12 27.25 -28.46
C THR A 13 6.98 26.05 -28.08
N LEU A 14 8.31 26.14 -28.19
CA LEU A 14 9.22 25.06 -27.79
C LEU A 14 9.30 24.93 -26.25
N GLY A 15 9.20 26.04 -25.51
CA GLY A 15 9.17 26.02 -24.04
C GLY A 15 7.87 25.47 -23.43
N THR A 16 6.73 25.68 -24.10
CA THR A 16 5.42 25.15 -23.65
C THR A 16 5.23 23.68 -23.99
N LEU A 17 5.79 23.19 -25.10
CA LEU A 17 5.75 21.77 -25.46
C LEU A 17 6.58 20.89 -24.50
N SER A 18 7.69 21.41 -23.97
CA SER A 18 8.53 20.71 -22.99
C SER A 18 7.90 20.58 -21.60
N LEU A 19 6.94 21.44 -21.23
CA LEU A 19 6.25 21.39 -19.92
C LEU A 19 5.11 20.37 -19.90
N LEU A 20 4.56 20.00 -21.06
CA LEU A 20 3.47 19.02 -21.18
C LEU A 20 3.95 17.56 -21.17
N LEU A 21 5.26 17.31 -21.26
CA LEU A 21 5.87 15.97 -21.31
C LEU A 21 6.25 15.40 -19.92
N ALA A 22 5.96 16.13 -18.83
CA ALA A 22 6.44 15.78 -17.49
C ALA A 22 5.37 15.27 -16.50
N SER A 23 4.12 15.03 -16.93
CA SER A 23 3.10 14.40 -16.09
C SER A 23 3.11 12.87 -16.26
N GLN A 24 4.25 12.25 -15.97
CA GLN A 24 4.32 10.80 -15.79
C GLN A 24 3.74 10.50 -14.40
N THR A 25 2.54 9.94 -14.33
CA THR A 25 2.04 9.37 -13.07
C THR A 25 2.87 8.13 -12.75
N LEU A 26 3.72 8.20 -11.73
CA LEU A 26 4.37 7.01 -11.17
C LEU A 26 3.26 6.13 -10.58
N ARG A 27 3.12 4.90 -11.07
CA ARG A 27 2.20 3.92 -10.50
C ARG A 27 2.96 3.04 -9.52
N ALA A 28 2.27 2.61 -8.46
CA ALA A 28 2.77 1.54 -7.63
C ALA A 28 3.03 0.30 -8.50
N GLN A 29 4.22 -0.24 -8.37
CA GLN A 29 4.70 -1.39 -9.14
C GLN A 29 4.07 -2.71 -8.67
N ILE A 30 3.64 -2.75 -7.42
CA ILE A 30 2.89 -3.86 -6.81
C ILE A 30 1.63 -3.26 -6.19
N GLU A 31 0.48 -3.78 -6.59
CA GLU A 31 -0.83 -3.43 -6.04
C GLU A 31 -1.17 -4.38 -4.90
N LEU A 32 -1.68 -3.84 -3.79
CA LEU A 32 -2.20 -4.63 -2.69
C LEU A 32 -3.72 -4.69 -2.73
N LYS A 33 -4.28 -5.82 -2.30
CA LYS A 33 -5.73 -6.00 -2.19
C LYS A 33 -6.10 -6.70 -0.89
N LEU A 34 -7.08 -6.16 -0.20
CA LEU A 34 -7.78 -6.82 0.90
C LEU A 34 -9.11 -7.38 0.37
N ALA A 35 -9.33 -8.69 0.49
CA ALA A 35 -10.60 -9.33 0.16
C ALA A 35 -11.22 -9.93 1.42
N VAL A 36 -12.56 -9.94 1.49
CA VAL A 36 -13.32 -10.58 2.57
C VAL A 36 -14.05 -11.80 2.01
N ALA A 37 -14.01 -12.91 2.75
CA ALA A 37 -14.72 -14.13 2.39
C ALA A 37 -16.25 -13.99 2.63
N PRO A 38 -17.08 -14.89 2.08
CA PRO A 38 -18.53 -14.85 2.27
C PRO A 38 -19.01 -14.95 3.73
N ASP A 39 -18.15 -15.41 4.64
CA ASP A 39 -18.44 -15.44 6.08
C ASP A 39 -18.43 -14.05 6.74
N GLY A 40 -17.96 -13.02 6.03
CA GLY A 40 -17.85 -11.64 6.50
C GLY A 40 -16.80 -11.45 7.61
N LYS A 41 -15.93 -12.44 7.83
CA LYS A 41 -14.95 -12.44 8.93
C LYS A 41 -13.54 -12.78 8.51
N THR A 42 -13.37 -13.64 7.51
CA THR A 42 -12.06 -14.05 7.02
C THR A 42 -11.58 -13.07 5.96
N TYR A 43 -10.42 -12.50 6.17
CA TYR A 43 -9.77 -11.55 5.28
C TYR A 43 -8.52 -12.18 4.67
N SER A 44 -8.31 -11.89 3.38
CA SER A 44 -7.15 -12.32 2.61
C SER A 44 -6.46 -11.11 2.03
N VAL A 45 -5.13 -11.03 2.20
CA VAL A 45 -4.30 -9.96 1.66
C VAL A 45 -3.46 -10.47 0.51
N TYR A 46 -3.55 -9.78 -0.63
CA TYR A 46 -2.86 -10.16 -1.86
C TYR A 46 -1.90 -9.06 -2.32
N ALA A 47 -0.83 -9.47 -2.99
CA ALA A 47 0.01 -8.61 -3.81
C ALA A 47 -0.12 -8.99 -5.28
N ARG A 48 -0.13 -7.99 -6.17
CA ARG A 48 -0.15 -8.18 -7.63
C ARG A 48 0.85 -7.22 -8.29
N PRO A 49 1.94 -7.70 -8.89
CA PRO A 49 2.78 -6.84 -9.72
C PRO A 49 1.99 -6.38 -10.95
N ASP A 50 2.26 -5.16 -11.39
CA ASP A 50 1.75 -4.71 -12.68
C ASP A 50 2.33 -5.56 -13.84
N SER A 51 1.74 -5.44 -15.02
CA SER A 51 2.17 -6.23 -16.19
C SER A 51 3.53 -5.80 -16.76
N THR A 52 4.13 -4.72 -16.26
CA THR A 52 5.43 -4.21 -16.72
C THR A 52 6.59 -4.85 -15.96
N ILE A 53 6.31 -5.47 -14.82
CA ILE A 53 7.28 -6.21 -14.02
C ILE A 53 7.18 -7.70 -14.32
N ASN A 54 8.32 -8.32 -14.60
CA ASN A 54 8.42 -9.76 -14.87
C ASN A 54 9.41 -10.39 -13.87
N PRO A 55 8.97 -10.67 -12.63
CA PRO A 55 9.80 -11.28 -11.61
C PRO A 55 10.26 -12.68 -12.04
N SER A 56 11.54 -13.01 -11.83
CA SER A 56 12.02 -14.38 -11.96
C SER A 56 11.76 -15.17 -10.68
N THR A 57 11.98 -16.48 -10.72
CA THR A 57 11.96 -17.34 -9.52
C THR A 57 13.06 -17.02 -8.51
N ASP A 58 14.05 -16.20 -8.89
CA ASP A 58 15.13 -15.75 -7.99
C ASP A 58 14.82 -14.38 -7.36
N THR A 59 13.62 -13.84 -7.62
CA THR A 59 13.18 -12.57 -7.01
C THR A 59 13.04 -12.76 -5.52
N TYR A 60 13.57 -11.80 -4.75
CA TYR A 60 13.49 -11.79 -3.30
C TYR A 60 12.94 -10.45 -2.82
N THR A 61 11.91 -10.49 -1.98
CA THR A 61 11.29 -9.30 -1.39
C THR A 61 12.09 -8.84 -0.19
N GLY A 62 12.93 -7.81 -0.35
CA GLY A 62 13.82 -7.36 0.73
C GLY A 62 13.11 -6.67 1.91
N THR A 63 12.01 -5.96 1.64
CA THR A 63 11.19 -5.29 2.67
C THR A 63 9.74 -5.19 2.20
N GLY A 64 8.80 -5.22 3.13
CA GLY A 64 7.40 -4.95 2.87
C GLY A 64 6.70 -4.47 4.13
N GLN A 65 5.63 -3.72 3.96
CA GLN A 65 4.74 -3.33 5.05
C GLN A 65 3.33 -3.23 4.51
N ILE A 66 2.38 -3.75 5.27
CA ILE A 66 0.96 -3.65 4.97
C ILE A 66 0.28 -3.05 6.19
N THR A 67 -0.36 -1.89 5.98
CA THR A 67 -1.09 -1.22 7.05
C THR A 67 -2.59 -1.38 6.84
N LEU A 68 -3.25 -1.99 7.82
CA LEU A 68 -4.69 -2.10 7.92
C LEU A 68 -5.22 -0.86 8.65
N VAL A 69 -6.23 -0.21 8.09
CA VAL A 69 -7.02 0.81 8.77
C VAL A 69 -8.30 0.16 9.26
N VAL A 70 -8.44 0.10 10.58
CA VAL A 70 -9.45 -0.71 11.26
C VAL A 70 -10.24 0.15 12.25
N PRO A 71 -11.46 -0.27 12.63
CA PRO A 71 -12.18 0.38 13.73
C PRO A 71 -11.42 0.31 15.06
N ASN A 72 -11.65 1.26 15.95
CA ASN A 72 -11.05 1.27 17.28
C ASN A 72 -11.32 -0.03 18.05
N GLY A 73 -10.28 -0.60 18.66
CA GLY A 73 -10.38 -1.84 19.43
C GLY A 73 -10.53 -3.09 18.55
N PHE A 74 -10.14 -3.01 17.28
CA PHE A 74 -10.10 -4.17 16.40
C PHE A 74 -9.13 -5.24 16.92
N GLU A 75 -9.58 -6.49 16.87
CA GLU A 75 -8.78 -7.67 17.19
C GLU A 75 -8.92 -8.67 16.04
N TYR A 76 -7.83 -9.36 15.73
CA TYR A 76 -7.80 -10.46 14.79
C TYR A 76 -7.29 -11.74 15.43
N THR A 77 -7.67 -12.86 14.85
CA THR A 77 -7.29 -14.22 15.24
C THR A 77 -7.04 -15.05 13.99
N ASN A 78 -6.62 -16.31 14.17
CA ASN A 78 -6.39 -17.27 13.08
C ASN A 78 -5.53 -16.69 11.95
N PHE A 79 -4.51 -15.91 12.30
CA PHE A 79 -3.57 -15.36 11.32
C PHE A 79 -2.76 -16.51 10.70
N GLN A 80 -2.77 -16.61 9.38
CA GLN A 80 -2.03 -17.62 8.64
C GLN A 80 -1.18 -16.95 7.57
N GLU A 81 0.12 -17.18 7.64
CA GLU A 81 1.09 -16.76 6.64
C GLU A 81 1.11 -17.78 5.50
N ILE A 82 0.90 -17.30 4.27
CA ILE A 82 0.85 -18.12 3.06
C ILE A 82 2.10 -17.89 2.21
N SER A 83 2.56 -16.65 2.12
CA SER A 83 3.78 -16.24 1.42
C SER A 83 4.44 -15.08 2.17
N GLY A 84 5.72 -15.25 2.47
CA GLY A 84 6.49 -14.43 3.40
C GLY A 84 6.26 -14.80 4.87
N ASP A 85 7.20 -14.38 5.70
CA ASP A 85 7.14 -14.33 7.15
C ASP A 85 6.86 -12.88 7.57
N TRP A 86 5.82 -12.67 8.35
CA TRP A 86 5.22 -11.39 8.65
C TRP A 86 5.20 -11.13 10.16
N ASN A 87 5.58 -9.93 10.54
CA ASN A 87 5.60 -9.47 11.93
C ASN A 87 4.18 -9.10 12.41
N TYR A 88 3.29 -10.09 12.51
CA TYR A 88 1.87 -9.90 12.86
C TYR A 88 1.59 -9.97 14.36
N GLN A 89 2.59 -10.18 15.22
CA GLN A 89 2.40 -10.23 16.68
C GLN A 89 3.23 -9.18 17.42
N PRO A 90 2.78 -8.68 18.57
CA PRO A 90 3.62 -7.87 19.45
C PRO A 90 4.87 -8.64 19.90
N PRO A 91 6.03 -7.99 20.06
CA PRO A 91 6.24 -6.53 19.96
C PRO A 91 6.52 -6.02 18.54
N PHE A 92 6.49 -6.88 17.51
CA PHE A 92 6.94 -6.53 16.17
C PHE A 92 5.89 -5.84 15.32
N VAL A 93 4.61 -6.18 15.49
CA VAL A 93 3.51 -5.45 14.86
C VAL A 93 3.40 -4.05 15.45
N SER A 94 3.29 -3.03 14.59
CA SER A 94 3.07 -1.65 15.02
C SER A 94 1.58 -1.34 15.05
N ILE A 95 1.09 -0.85 16.18
CA ILE A 95 -0.31 -0.48 16.36
C ILE A 95 -0.37 0.96 16.85
N VAL A 96 -0.94 1.85 16.04
CA VAL A 96 -1.26 3.23 16.44
C VAL A 96 -2.76 3.33 16.65
N LYS A 97 -3.16 3.64 17.88
CA LYS A 97 -4.57 3.70 18.25
C LYS A 97 -5.10 5.13 18.16
N ALA A 98 -6.23 5.31 17.47
CA ALA A 98 -6.95 6.58 17.37
C ALA A 98 -6.04 7.82 17.25
N PRO A 99 -5.18 7.93 16.22
CA PRO A 99 -4.33 9.10 16.03
C PRO A 99 -5.19 10.36 15.84
N VAL A 100 -4.63 11.54 16.13
CA VAL A 100 -5.41 12.79 16.09
C VAL A 100 -5.95 13.12 14.69
N GLU A 101 -5.27 12.65 13.65
CA GLU A 101 -5.67 12.77 12.24
C GLU A 101 -6.88 11.91 11.90
N ASN A 102 -7.05 10.77 12.58
CA ASN A 102 -8.19 9.88 12.41
C ASN A 102 -8.61 9.20 13.73
N PRO A 103 -9.31 9.92 14.63
CA PRO A 103 -9.62 9.42 15.97
C PRO A 103 -10.60 8.23 16.00
N SER A 104 -11.19 7.89 14.86
CA SER A 104 -12.18 6.80 14.72
C SER A 104 -11.57 5.46 14.31
N LYS A 105 -10.27 5.44 14.00
CA LYS A 105 -9.58 4.27 13.48
C LYS A 105 -8.31 3.96 14.27
N ASP A 106 -7.99 2.67 14.34
CA ASP A 106 -6.67 2.19 14.68
C ASP A 106 -5.93 1.79 13.38
N TYR A 107 -4.61 1.87 13.40
CA TYR A 107 -3.73 1.50 12.29
C TYR A 107 -2.84 0.35 12.73
N ILE A 108 -2.87 -0.75 11.99
CA ILE A 108 -2.08 -1.95 12.27
C ILE A 108 -1.12 -2.17 11.11
N SER A 109 0.15 -1.85 11.33
CA SER A 109 1.21 -2.01 10.34
C SER A 109 1.97 -3.31 10.57
N ILE A 110 1.84 -4.22 9.62
CA ILE A 110 2.46 -5.55 9.61
C ILE A 110 3.64 -5.51 8.63
N GLY A 111 4.85 -5.60 9.16
CA GLY A 111 6.08 -5.64 8.35
C GLY A 111 6.41 -7.05 7.87
N LEU A 112 7.00 -7.17 6.69
CA LEU A 112 7.65 -8.40 6.25
C LEU A 112 8.95 -8.59 7.05
N ASN A 113 9.08 -9.74 7.69
CA ASN A 113 10.30 -10.15 8.38
C ASN A 113 11.29 -10.83 7.41
N ASP A 114 10.80 -11.78 6.63
CA ASP A 114 11.58 -12.54 5.65
C ASP A 114 10.69 -12.96 4.46
N ASP A 115 11.28 -13.12 3.29
CA ASP A 115 10.62 -13.67 2.10
C ASP A 115 10.71 -15.21 2.11
N LEU A 116 10.31 -15.82 3.23
CA LEU A 116 10.34 -17.26 3.46
C LEU A 116 9.07 -17.73 4.20
N PRO A 117 8.19 -18.53 3.59
CA PRO A 117 8.26 -19.06 2.22
C PRO A 117 8.25 -17.94 1.17
N GLN A 118 8.97 -18.13 0.07
CA GLN A 118 9.13 -17.11 -0.97
C GLN A 118 7.79 -16.62 -1.52
N ILE A 119 7.64 -15.30 -1.63
CA ILE A 119 6.55 -14.63 -2.33
C ILE A 119 6.82 -14.74 -3.82
N VAL A 120 6.16 -15.72 -4.45
CA VAL A 120 6.26 -15.93 -5.90
C VAL A 120 5.31 -14.97 -6.61
N TYR A 121 5.86 -13.96 -7.25
CA TYR A 121 5.12 -13.02 -8.08
C TYR A 121 4.99 -13.50 -9.52
N GLN A 122 3.82 -13.28 -10.12
CA GLN A 122 3.60 -13.46 -11.56
C GLN A 122 2.94 -12.20 -12.11
N ALA A 123 3.41 -11.70 -13.25
CA ALA A 123 2.94 -10.47 -13.87
C ALA A 123 1.41 -10.46 -14.01
N GLY A 124 0.75 -9.46 -13.40
CA GLY A 124 -0.71 -9.32 -13.43
C GLY A 124 -1.51 -10.37 -12.66
N GLN A 125 -0.88 -11.27 -11.91
CA GLN A 125 -1.57 -12.25 -11.07
C GLN A 125 -1.45 -11.90 -9.59
N GLU A 126 -2.48 -12.28 -8.83
CA GLU A 126 -2.52 -12.09 -7.39
C GLU A 126 -1.81 -13.23 -6.67
N THR A 127 -0.87 -12.87 -5.79
CA THR A 127 -0.21 -13.78 -4.85
C THR A 127 -0.80 -13.54 -3.47
N LEU A 128 -1.31 -14.60 -2.83
CA LEU A 128 -1.84 -14.53 -1.47
C LEU A 128 -0.69 -14.45 -0.46
N LEU A 129 -0.68 -13.42 0.37
CA LEU A 129 0.38 -13.19 1.36
C LEU A 129 0.02 -13.83 2.70
N PHE A 130 -1.14 -13.45 3.24
CA PHE A 130 -1.63 -13.97 4.51
C PHE A 130 -3.14 -13.84 4.62
N THR A 131 -3.71 -14.54 5.59
CA THR A 131 -5.12 -14.45 5.96
C THR A 131 -5.26 -14.19 7.46
N PHE A 132 -6.37 -13.61 7.87
CA PHE A 132 -6.73 -13.44 9.27
C PHE A 132 -8.24 -13.39 9.44
N GLU A 133 -8.73 -13.68 10.63
CA GLU A 133 -10.12 -13.54 10.97
C GLU A 133 -10.32 -12.39 11.94
N ARG A 134 -11.33 -11.55 11.71
CA ARG A 134 -11.76 -10.58 12.73
C ARG A 134 -12.35 -11.31 13.95
N VAL A 135 -12.08 -10.78 15.13
CA VAL A 135 -12.79 -11.17 16.35
C VAL A 135 -14.07 -10.34 16.48
N GLY A 136 -15.18 -11.00 16.84
CA GLY A 136 -16.49 -10.36 16.99
C GLY A 136 -17.19 -10.02 15.67
N SER A 137 -18.41 -9.49 15.77
CA SER A 137 -19.22 -9.03 14.62
C SER A 137 -19.40 -7.51 14.67
N CYS A 138 -19.47 -6.86 13.51
CA CYS A 138 -19.93 -5.48 13.34
C CYS A 138 -19.05 -4.31 13.84
N LEU A 139 -17.71 -4.41 13.89
CA LEU A 139 -16.88 -3.24 14.25
C LEU A 139 -16.82 -2.15 13.16
N GLY A 140 -17.27 -2.44 11.94
CA GLY A 140 -17.19 -1.52 10.80
C GLY A 140 -16.20 -1.98 9.72
N GLU A 141 -15.94 -1.08 8.78
CA GLU A 141 -15.11 -1.31 7.59
C GLU A 141 -13.62 -1.38 7.93
N ILE A 142 -12.95 -2.32 7.26
CA ILE A 142 -11.50 -2.52 7.26
C ILE A 142 -11.01 -2.32 5.84
N TYR A 143 -9.94 -1.56 5.66
CA TYR A 143 -9.32 -1.31 4.36
C TYR A 143 -7.79 -1.21 4.50
N LEU A 144 -7.09 -1.28 3.38
CA LEU A 144 -5.65 -1.00 3.33
C LEU A 144 -5.43 0.52 3.31
N ILE A 145 -4.41 1.01 4.01
CA ILE A 145 -4.10 2.44 3.99
C ILE A 145 -3.92 2.95 2.55
N ASP A 146 -4.44 4.15 2.28
CA ASP A 146 -4.21 4.87 1.04
C ASP A 146 -3.15 5.94 1.29
N ASN A 147 -1.98 5.78 0.68
CA ASN A 147 -0.82 6.64 0.95
C ASN A 147 -1.03 8.10 0.51
N ASP A 148 -1.92 8.34 -0.46
CA ASP A 148 -2.17 9.67 -1.01
C ASP A 148 -3.28 10.41 -0.26
N THR A 149 -4.26 9.68 0.28
CA THR A 149 -5.50 10.29 0.79
C THR A 149 -5.80 10.00 2.26
N ASP A 150 -5.20 8.99 2.88
CA ASP A 150 -5.40 8.73 4.30
C ASP A 150 -4.72 9.84 5.14
N PRO A 151 -5.45 10.51 6.04
CA PRO A 151 -4.93 11.65 6.78
C PRO A 151 -3.77 11.28 7.72
N PHE A 152 -3.68 10.03 8.17
CA PHE A 152 -2.58 9.56 9.01
C PHE A 152 -1.32 9.18 8.19
N ALA A 153 -1.48 8.93 6.88
CA ALA A 153 -0.35 8.75 5.96
C ALA A 153 0.34 10.07 5.60
N GLN A 154 -0.32 11.22 5.83
CA GLN A 154 0.27 12.53 5.54
C GLN A 154 1.34 12.88 6.58
N LEU A 155 2.59 12.99 6.13
CA LEU A 155 3.73 13.25 7.01
C LEU A 155 4.00 14.77 7.20
N PRO A 156 4.41 15.20 8.41
CA PRO A 156 4.55 14.40 9.62
C PRO A 156 3.18 14.09 10.28
N ASN A 157 2.99 12.85 10.72
CA ASN A 157 1.84 12.47 11.56
C ASN A 157 2.16 12.54 13.05
N SER A 158 1.11 12.55 13.87
CA SER A 158 1.14 12.68 15.32
C SER A 158 1.90 11.57 16.04
N ALA A 159 2.06 10.41 15.42
CA ALA A 159 2.79 9.27 15.98
C ALA A 159 4.28 9.24 15.57
N GLY A 160 4.72 10.11 14.66
CA GLY A 160 6.08 10.11 14.12
C GLY A 160 6.43 8.82 13.38
N THR A 161 5.45 8.17 12.74
CA THR A 161 5.62 6.91 12.00
C THR A 161 5.46 7.12 10.50
N ASN A 162 5.89 6.16 9.67
CA ASN A 162 5.50 6.09 8.26
C ASN A 162 4.59 4.87 8.02
N PRO A 163 3.26 5.02 8.15
CA PRO A 163 2.33 3.90 8.02
C PRO A 163 2.07 3.50 6.56
N GLY A 164 2.50 4.29 5.58
CA GLY A 164 2.24 4.10 4.14
C GLY A 164 3.48 4.20 3.29
#